data_AF-B9XI44-F1
#
_entry.id   AF-B9XI44-F1
#
_cell.length_a   1.000
_cell.length_b   1.000
_cell.length_c   1.000
_cell.angle_alpha   90.00
_cell.angle_beta   90.00
_cell.angle_gamma   90.00
#
_symmetry.space_group_name_H-M   'P 1'
#
loop_
_entity.id
_entity.type
_entity.pdbx_description
1 polymer ?
#
loop_
_entity_poly.entity_id
_entity_poly.type
_entity_poly.pdbx_seq_one_letter_code
_entity_poly.pdbx_strand_id
1 'polypeptide(L)'
;MYRSLDAEKIVETVRRLRNRIKERFPTASLGHVAEDLLAVAEKSPVKAGALSKPHFPLRIGIAFLVIAFLTIIIKIFLKLKINTDIDRFSELLQAMDAALNTVILLGGAIFFLFTMEIRLKRNRALKLIHELRSLAHIVDMHQLTKDPETIEGKGPQTASSPKRSMTRFELSRYLDYCSEMSSLIGKIAALYVQEYDDPVVLSAVDQIEDLTSSLSRKAWQKIMINNQLQTDPNSQTGFNLPQELT
;
A
#
# COMPACT_ATOMS: atom_id res chain seq x y z
N MET A 1 5.67 17.97 18.03
CA MET A 1 4.82 18.31 16.87
C MET A 1 5.04 17.39 15.65
N TYR A 2 5.98 16.44 15.67
CA TYR A 2 6.16 15.44 14.60
C TYR A 2 5.90 14.02 15.12
N ARG A 3 4.64 13.58 15.13
CA ARG A 3 4.25 12.23 15.60
C ARG A 3 3.42 11.43 14.58
N SER A 4 3.01 12.04 13.47
CA SER A 4 2.21 11.40 12.42
C SER A 4 2.67 11.87 11.04
N LEU A 5 2.44 11.02 10.03
CA LEU A 5 2.57 11.38 8.63
C LEU A 5 1.46 12.37 8.25
N ASP A 6 1.88 13.41 7.54
CA ASP A 6 1.03 14.45 7.00
C ASP A 6 0.66 14.09 5.56
N ALA A 7 -0.57 13.64 5.37
CA ALA A 7 -1.04 13.13 4.09
C ALA A 7 -1.02 14.21 2.99
N GLU A 8 -1.30 15.47 3.33
CA GLU A 8 -1.28 16.58 2.38
C GLU A 8 0.14 16.86 1.89
N LYS A 9 1.13 16.81 2.79
CA LYS A 9 2.54 16.94 2.41
C LYS A 9 3.01 15.82 1.51
N ILE A 10 2.54 14.58 1.71
CA ILE A 10 2.85 13.46 0.82
C ILE A 10 2.32 13.75 -0.58
N VAL A 11 1.05 14.13 -0.71
CA VAL A 11 0.41 14.47 -2.00
C VAL A 11 1.17 15.60 -2.70
N GLU A 12 1.50 16.67 -1.99
CA GLU A 12 2.24 17.80 -2.55
C GLU A 12 3.65 17.40 -3.00
N THR A 13 4.32 16.51 -2.27
CA THR A 13 5.64 15.99 -2.67
C THR A 13 5.54 15.14 -3.94
N VAL A 14 4.54 14.28 -4.06
CA VAL A 14 4.27 13.50 -5.28
C VAL A 14 3.99 14.42 -6.45
N ARG A 15 3.18 15.46 -6.26
CA ARG A 15 2.85 16.46 -7.31
C ARG A 15 4.10 17.18 -7.81
N ARG A 16 4.97 17.63 -6.90
CA ARG A 16 6.25 18.26 -7.25
C ARG A 16 7.18 17.31 -7.98
N LEU A 17 7.24 16.04 -7.58
CA LEU A 17 8.01 15.02 -8.29
C LEU A 17 7.48 14.81 -9.71
N ARG A 18 6.16 14.65 -9.88
CA ARG A 18 5.50 14.51 -11.19
C ARG A 18 5.84 15.68 -12.11
N ASN A 19 5.74 16.92 -11.61
CA ASN A 19 6.05 18.11 -12.39
C ASN A 19 7.52 18.09 -12.86
N ARG A 20 8.47 17.85 -11.94
CA ARG A 20 9.91 17.75 -12.29
C ARG A 20 10.20 16.66 -13.33
N ILE A 21 9.52 15.52 -13.25
CA ILE A 21 9.65 14.43 -14.24
C ILE A 21 9.15 14.90 -15.61
N LYS A 22 7.96 15.51 -15.68
CA LYS A 22 7.38 15.98 -16.96
C LYS A 22 8.18 17.12 -17.59
N GLU A 23 8.70 18.03 -16.78
CA GLU A 23 9.56 19.14 -17.23
C GLU A 23 10.87 18.61 -17.82
N ARG A 24 11.46 17.58 -17.21
CA ARG A 24 12.77 17.05 -17.62
C ARG A 24 12.68 16.00 -18.74
N PHE A 25 11.66 15.17 -18.70
CA PHE A 25 11.48 14.03 -19.58
C PHE A 25 10.07 14.04 -20.21
N PRO A 26 9.73 15.06 -21.01
CA PRO A 26 8.37 15.25 -21.52
C PRO A 26 7.87 14.11 -22.40
N THR A 27 8.78 13.41 -23.10
CA THR A 27 8.47 12.31 -24.01
C THR A 27 8.60 10.92 -23.36
N ALA A 28 9.10 10.83 -22.12
CA ALA A 28 9.31 9.55 -21.45
C ALA A 28 8.02 9.02 -20.81
N SER A 29 7.82 7.70 -20.89
CA SER A 29 6.68 7.03 -20.23
C SER A 29 6.67 7.19 -18.71
N LEU A 30 7.80 7.55 -18.10
CA LEU A 30 7.92 7.79 -16.65
C LEU A 30 6.95 8.86 -16.14
N GLY A 31 6.65 9.88 -16.97
CA GLY A 31 5.69 10.92 -16.61
C GLY A 31 4.26 10.40 -16.41
N HIS A 32 3.89 9.31 -17.10
CA HIS A 32 2.59 8.65 -16.92
C HIS A 32 2.55 7.89 -15.60
N VAL A 33 3.62 7.15 -15.26
CA VAL A 33 3.72 6.45 -13.97
C VAL A 33 3.66 7.43 -12.79
N ALA A 34 4.31 8.59 -12.93
CA ALA A 34 4.25 9.63 -11.91
C ALA A 34 2.85 10.26 -11.79
N GLU A 35 2.07 10.28 -12.87
CA GLU A 35 0.66 10.69 -12.85
C GLU A 35 -0.20 9.67 -12.12
N ASP A 36 -0.02 8.38 -12.40
CA ASP A 36 -0.74 7.30 -11.73
C ASP A 36 -0.43 7.30 -10.23
N LEU A 37 0.84 7.52 -9.85
CA LEU A 37 1.24 7.68 -8.47
C LEU A 37 0.56 8.89 -7.80
N LEU A 38 0.45 10.02 -8.50
CA LEU A 38 -0.27 11.19 -8.00
C LEU A 38 -1.76 10.89 -7.80
N ALA A 39 -2.40 10.21 -8.75
CA ALA A 39 -3.81 9.83 -8.65
C ALA A 39 -4.08 8.89 -7.47
N VAL A 40 -3.15 7.98 -7.15
CA VAL A 40 -3.22 7.14 -5.95
C VAL A 40 -2.96 7.96 -4.68
N ALA A 41 -1.96 8.84 -4.70
CA ALA A 41 -1.64 9.70 -3.58
C ALA A 41 -2.81 10.62 -3.20
N GLU A 42 -3.48 11.26 -4.16
CA GLU A 42 -4.62 12.15 -3.91
C GLU A 42 -5.83 11.43 -3.29
N LYS A 43 -6.02 10.14 -3.60
CA LYS A 43 -7.07 9.30 -3.00
C LYS A 43 -6.67 8.73 -1.65
N SER A 44 -5.38 8.71 -1.33
CA SER A 44 -4.85 8.04 -0.13
C SER A 44 -5.35 8.61 1.20
N PRO A 45 -5.54 9.94 1.40
CA PRO A 45 -6.01 10.47 2.69
C PRO A 45 -7.45 10.03 3.00
N VAL A 46 -8.32 10.06 1.99
CA VAL A 46 -9.72 9.63 2.12
C VAL A 46 -9.80 8.13 2.37
N LYS A 47 -9.01 7.34 1.62
CA LYS A 47 -8.94 5.88 1.77
C LYS A 47 -8.40 5.48 3.16
N ALA A 48 -7.33 6.13 3.63
CA ALA A 48 -6.76 5.91 4.96
C ALA A 48 -7.78 6.25 6.06
N GLY A 49 -8.40 7.43 6.00
CA GLY A 49 -9.44 7.82 6.97
C GLY A 49 -10.67 6.90 6.96
N ALA A 50 -10.99 6.27 5.83
CA ALA A 50 -12.07 5.28 5.75
C ALA A 50 -11.73 3.95 6.45
N LEU A 51 -10.44 3.57 6.54
CA LEU A 51 -10.01 2.37 7.26
C LEU A 51 -10.14 2.53 8.78
N SER A 52 -9.86 3.72 9.28
CA SER A 52 -9.93 4.04 10.72
C SER A 52 -11.34 4.23 11.25
N LYS A 53 -12.33 4.51 10.38
CA LYS A 53 -13.71 4.72 10.80
C LYS A 53 -14.41 3.42 11.25
N PRO A 54 -15.19 3.45 12.35
CA PRO A 54 -16.02 2.31 12.75
C PRO A 54 -17.09 1.95 11.71
N HIS A 55 -17.39 0.66 11.52
CA HIS A 55 -18.41 0.23 10.56
C HIS A 55 -19.83 0.32 11.16
N PHE A 56 -20.57 1.39 10.84
CA PHE A 56 -21.93 1.64 11.38
C PHE A 56 -22.93 0.48 11.23
N PRO A 57 -23.04 -0.22 10.07
CA PRO A 57 -23.93 -1.37 9.92
C PRO A 57 -23.69 -2.46 10.97
N LEU A 58 -22.44 -2.65 11.38
CA LEU A 58 -22.09 -3.66 12.37
C LEU A 58 -22.51 -3.23 13.77
N ARG A 59 -22.30 -1.95 14.10
CA ARG A 59 -22.79 -1.38 15.37
C ARG A 59 -24.30 -1.51 15.49
N ILE A 60 -25.04 -1.31 14.39
CA ILE A 60 -26.48 -1.52 14.33
C ILE A 60 -26.82 -3.01 14.53
N GLY A 61 -26.09 -3.92 13.88
CA GLY A 61 -26.28 -5.36 14.07
C GLY A 61 -26.05 -5.83 15.51
N ILE A 62 -24.99 -5.34 16.16
CA ILE A 62 -24.71 -5.62 17.58
C ILE A 62 -25.82 -5.03 18.47
N ALA A 63 -26.20 -3.75 18.26
CA ALA A 63 -27.28 -3.12 19.01
C ALA A 63 -28.61 -3.87 18.86
N PHE A 64 -28.94 -4.31 17.64
CA PHE A 64 -30.11 -5.12 17.35
C PHE A 64 -30.09 -6.45 18.10
N LEU A 65 -28.96 -7.18 18.09
CA LEU A 65 -28.79 -8.43 18.83
C LEU A 65 -28.96 -8.23 20.35
N VAL A 66 -28.39 -7.16 20.90
CA VAL A 66 -28.52 -6.82 22.32
C VAL A 66 -29.97 -6.47 22.68
N ILE A 67 -30.65 -5.67 21.87
CA ILE A 67 -32.06 -5.33 22.08
C ILE A 67 -32.93 -6.58 21.99
N ALA A 68 -32.72 -7.42 20.98
CA ALA A 68 -33.45 -8.68 20.82
C ALA A 68 -33.29 -9.55 22.07
N PHE A 69 -32.06 -9.69 22.59
CA PHE A 69 -31.79 -10.43 23.82
C PHE A 69 -32.52 -9.85 25.04
N LEU A 70 -32.44 -8.54 25.25
CA LEU A 70 -33.14 -7.87 26.36
C LEU A 70 -34.66 -8.05 26.26
N THR A 71 -35.24 -7.97 25.06
CA THR A 71 -36.68 -8.19 24.87
C THR A 71 -37.11 -9.61 25.23
N ILE A 72 -36.28 -10.62 24.96
CA ILE A 72 -36.54 -12.01 25.35
C ILE A 72 -36.55 -12.14 26.87
N ILE A 73 -35.55 -11.59 27.56
CA ILE A 73 -35.46 -11.60 29.04
C ILE A 73 -36.69 -10.93 29.67
N ILE A 74 -37.07 -9.74 29.18
CA ILE A 74 -38.22 -9.00 29.73
C ILE A 74 -39.52 -9.81 29.55
N LYS A 75 -39.73 -10.44 28.38
CA LYS A 75 -40.90 -11.28 28.14
C LYS A 75 -40.97 -12.48 29.07
N ILE A 76 -39.83 -13.13 29.35
CA ILE A 76 -39.75 -14.25 30.30
C ILE A 76 -40.16 -13.77 31.70
N PHE A 77 -39.59 -12.66 32.16
CA PHE A 77 -39.87 -12.11 33.49
C PHE A 77 -41.34 -11.67 33.65
N LEU A 78 -41.94 -11.06 32.62
CA LEU A 78 -43.35 -10.65 32.64
C LEU A 78 -44.29 -11.85 32.69
N LYS A 79 -44.00 -12.94 31.96
CA LYS A 79 -44.81 -14.17 31.98
C LYS A 79 -44.74 -14.88 33.34
N LEU A 80 -43.55 -14.95 33.95
CA LEU A 80 -43.35 -15.54 35.28
C LEU A 80 -44.15 -14.81 36.38
N LYS A 81 -44.42 -13.52 36.24
CA LYS A 81 -45.22 -12.74 37.20
C LYS A 81 -46.73 -13.00 37.08
N ILE A 82 -47.20 -13.52 35.94
CA ILE A 82 -48.63 -13.65 35.62
C ILE A 82 -49.18 -15.05 35.96
N ASN A 83 -48.36 -16.10 35.83
CA ASN A 83 -48.82 -17.48 36.07
C ASN A 83 -48.15 -18.05 37.33
N THR A 84 -48.92 -18.24 38.40
CA THR A 84 -48.42 -18.76 39.69
C THR A 84 -48.96 -20.17 39.88
N ASP A 85 -48.52 -21.13 39.06
CA ASP A 85 -48.83 -22.55 39.25
C ASP A 85 -47.57 -23.42 39.23
N ILE A 86 -47.68 -24.59 39.84
CA ILE A 86 -46.61 -25.31 40.54
C ILE A 86 -46.04 -26.45 39.67
N ASP A 87 -45.02 -26.14 38.86
CA ASP A 87 -44.02 -27.11 38.36
C ASP A 87 -42.59 -26.50 38.40
N ARG A 88 -42.32 -25.80 39.51
CA ARG A 88 -41.24 -24.81 39.69
C ARG A 88 -39.81 -25.30 39.43
N PHE A 89 -39.50 -26.58 39.61
CA PHE A 89 -38.11 -27.06 39.48
C PHE A 89 -37.74 -27.41 38.03
N SER A 90 -38.65 -28.10 37.32
CA SER A 90 -38.45 -28.45 35.90
C SER A 90 -38.42 -27.21 35.03
N GLU A 91 -39.37 -26.28 35.25
CA GLU A 91 -39.44 -25.01 34.53
C GLU A 91 -38.20 -24.13 34.78
N LEU A 92 -37.67 -24.14 36.00
CA LEU A 92 -36.45 -23.39 36.34
C LEU A 92 -35.21 -23.99 35.65
N LEU A 93 -35.08 -25.31 35.63
CA LEU A 93 -34.00 -25.99 34.89
C LEU A 93 -34.10 -25.73 33.39
N GLN A 94 -35.31 -25.78 32.80
CA GLN A 94 -35.52 -25.49 31.39
C GLN A 94 -35.24 -24.02 31.05
N ALA A 95 -35.66 -23.08 31.90
CA ALA A 95 -35.36 -21.66 31.73
C ALA A 95 -33.86 -21.37 31.84
N MET A 96 -33.15 -22.05 32.74
CA MET A 96 -31.71 -21.95 32.89
C MET A 96 -30.98 -22.49 31.66
N ASP A 97 -31.36 -23.66 31.15
CA ASP A 97 -30.77 -24.25 29.95
C ASP A 97 -31.03 -23.37 28.71
N ALA A 98 -32.25 -22.84 28.57
CA ALA A 98 -32.58 -21.89 27.51
C ALA A 98 -31.76 -20.60 27.63
N ALA A 99 -31.56 -20.07 28.83
CA ALA A 99 -30.74 -18.88 29.07
C ALA A 99 -29.27 -19.12 28.70
N LEU A 100 -28.69 -20.26 29.12
CA LEU A 100 -27.32 -20.63 28.79
C LEU A 100 -27.11 -20.75 27.28
N ASN A 101 -27.96 -21.50 26.57
CA ASN A 101 -27.90 -21.63 25.11
C ASN A 101 -28.03 -20.27 24.41
N THR A 102 -28.93 -19.41 24.89
CA THR A 102 -29.11 -18.08 24.32
C THR A 102 -27.88 -17.19 24.53
N VAL A 103 -27.27 -17.22 25.71
CA VAL A 103 -26.04 -16.45 26.01
C VAL A 103 -24.89 -16.92 25.13
N ILE A 104 -24.71 -18.23 24.96
CA ILE A 104 -23.67 -18.81 24.09
C ILE A 104 -23.90 -18.36 22.64
N LEU A 105 -25.13 -18.49 22.13
CA LEU A 105 -25.46 -18.11 20.76
C LEU A 105 -25.27 -16.62 20.52
N LEU A 106 -25.71 -15.77 21.45
CA LEU A 106 -25.55 -14.32 21.37
C LEU A 106 -24.08 -13.92 21.41
N GLY A 107 -23.30 -14.52 22.33
CA GLY A 107 -21.86 -14.32 22.43
C GLY A 107 -21.15 -14.69 21.12
N GLY A 108 -21.50 -15.85 20.55
CA GLY A 108 -20.99 -16.30 19.25
C GLY A 108 -21.37 -15.35 18.11
N ALA A 109 -22.61 -14.85 18.07
CA ALA A 109 -23.07 -13.91 17.06
C ALA A 109 -22.34 -12.55 17.16
N ILE A 110 -22.19 -12.01 18.37
CA ILE A 110 -21.43 -10.77 18.62
C ILE A 110 -19.96 -10.95 18.22
N PHE A 111 -19.32 -12.04 18.65
CA PHE A 111 -17.94 -12.36 18.29
C PHE A 111 -17.76 -12.50 16.76
N PHE A 112 -18.71 -13.16 16.10
CA PHE A 112 -18.72 -13.30 14.64
C PHE A 112 -18.82 -11.93 13.95
N LEU A 113 -19.71 -11.05 14.42
CA LEU A 113 -19.85 -9.69 13.90
C LEU A 113 -18.55 -8.89 14.06
N PHE A 114 -17.94 -8.87 15.25
CA PHE A 114 -16.65 -8.19 15.47
C PHE A 114 -15.56 -8.73 14.53
N THR A 115 -15.43 -10.05 14.41
CA THR A 115 -14.43 -10.68 13.54
C THR A 115 -14.71 -10.39 12.06
N MET A 116 -15.97 -10.26 11.66
CA MET A 116 -16.36 -9.88 10.31
C MET A 116 -15.94 -8.44 9.97
N GLU A 117 -16.02 -7.49 10.90
CA GLU A 117 -15.53 -6.11 10.69
C GLU A 117 -14.05 -6.11 10.31
N ILE A 118 -13.25 -6.81 11.11
CA ILE A 118 -11.80 -6.88 10.95
C ILE A 118 -11.47 -7.48 9.59
N ARG A 119 -12.12 -8.60 9.23
CA ARG A 119 -11.91 -9.24 7.91
C ARG A 119 -12.28 -8.33 6.74
N LEU A 120 -13.40 -7.59 6.84
CA LEU A 120 -13.82 -6.67 5.78
C LEU A 120 -12.86 -5.49 5.63
N LYS A 121 -12.42 -4.87 6.72
CA LYS A 121 -11.44 -3.78 6.71
C LYS A 121 -10.08 -4.25 6.21
N ARG A 122 -9.60 -5.40 6.69
CA ARG A 122 -8.37 -6.05 6.21
C ARG A 122 -8.41 -6.27 4.70
N ASN A 123 -9.49 -6.85 4.17
CA ASN A 123 -9.62 -7.10 2.74
C ASN A 123 -9.60 -5.80 1.92
N ARG A 124 -10.19 -4.71 2.43
CA ARG A 124 -10.11 -3.39 1.78
C ARG A 124 -8.69 -2.84 1.81
N ALA A 125 -8.03 -2.87 2.96
CA ALA A 125 -6.66 -2.38 3.11
C ALA A 125 -5.67 -3.16 2.22
N LEU A 126 -5.75 -4.49 2.19
CA LEU A 126 -4.92 -5.33 1.34
C LEU A 126 -5.08 -4.98 -0.15
N LYS A 127 -6.30 -4.67 -0.62
CA LYS A 127 -6.52 -4.21 -2.00
C LYS A 127 -5.77 -2.90 -2.30
N LEU A 128 -5.75 -1.96 -1.36
CA LEU A 128 -5.00 -0.71 -1.50
C LEU A 128 -3.48 -0.96 -1.52
N ILE A 129 -3.00 -1.88 -0.70
CA ILE A 129 -1.59 -2.30 -0.69
C ILE A 129 -1.21 -3.01 -1.99
N HIS A 130 -2.11 -3.84 -2.55
CA HIS A 130 -1.89 -4.47 -3.86
C HIS A 130 -1.77 -3.44 -4.99
N GLU A 131 -2.56 -2.36 -4.97
CA GLU A 131 -2.44 -1.23 -5.90
C GLU A 131 -1.04 -0.60 -5.81
N LEU A 132 -0.53 -0.36 -4.60
CA LEU A 132 0.83 0.16 -4.38
C LEU A 132 1.92 -0.82 -4.84
N ARG A 133 1.75 -2.12 -4.59
CA ARG A 133 2.69 -3.15 -5.05
C ARG A 133 2.79 -3.16 -6.58
N SER A 134 1.65 -3.05 -7.26
CA SER A 134 1.62 -2.98 -8.72
C SER A 134 2.36 -1.74 -9.22
N LEU A 135 2.12 -0.57 -8.63
CA LEU A 135 2.86 0.66 -8.97
C LEU A 135 4.37 0.51 -8.74
N ALA A 136 4.81 -0.09 -7.63
CA ALA A 136 6.22 -0.31 -7.36
C ALA A 136 6.87 -1.20 -8.45
N HIS A 137 6.19 -2.27 -8.87
CA HIS A 137 6.68 -3.11 -9.97
C HIS A 137 6.66 -2.39 -11.32
N ILE A 138 5.69 -1.51 -11.59
CA ILE A 138 5.69 -0.69 -12.81
C ILE A 138 6.88 0.27 -12.82
N VAL A 139 7.22 0.87 -11.68
CA VAL A 139 8.44 1.68 -11.53
C VAL A 139 9.69 0.84 -11.81
N ASP A 140 9.77 -0.39 -11.28
CA ASP A 140 10.88 -1.32 -11.56
C ASP A 140 10.98 -1.66 -13.06
N MET A 141 9.86 -1.93 -13.74
CA MET A 141 9.84 -2.18 -15.19
C MET A 141 10.45 -1.02 -15.99
N HIS A 142 10.23 0.23 -15.56
CA HIS A 142 10.83 1.42 -16.18
C HIS A 142 12.34 1.52 -15.97
N GLN A 143 12.91 0.77 -15.01
CA GLN A 143 14.35 0.70 -14.77
C GLN A 143 15.06 -0.39 -15.59
N LEU A 144 14.35 -1.38 -16.15
CA LEU A 144 14.96 -2.56 -16.77
C LEU A 144 15.92 -2.21 -17.91
N THR A 145 15.55 -1.26 -18.76
CA THR A 145 16.38 -0.82 -19.91
C THR A 145 17.37 0.28 -19.55
N LYS A 146 17.42 0.68 -18.28
CA LYS A 146 18.23 1.78 -17.76
C LYS A 146 19.49 1.21 -17.14
N ASP A 147 20.40 0.81 -18.00
CA ASP A 147 21.67 0.18 -17.65
C ASP A 147 22.86 1.08 -18.02
N PRO A 148 23.72 1.47 -17.06
CA PRO A 148 24.90 2.29 -17.31
C PRO A 148 25.85 1.74 -18.38
N GLU A 149 26.04 0.42 -18.44
CA GLU A 149 27.01 -0.20 -19.36
C GLU A 149 26.54 -0.09 -20.81
N THR A 150 25.23 -0.07 -21.02
CA THR A 150 24.67 0.11 -22.37
C THR A 150 25.02 1.47 -22.95
N ILE A 151 25.28 2.52 -22.16
CA ILE A 151 25.64 3.84 -22.70
C ILE A 151 27.03 3.84 -23.34
N GLU A 152 27.97 3.01 -22.88
CA GLU A 152 29.35 2.97 -23.40
C GLU A 152 29.52 2.23 -24.73
N GLY A 153 28.53 1.47 -25.15
CA GLY A 153 28.58 0.78 -26.43
C GLY A 153 29.61 -0.32 -26.58
N LYS A 154 30.02 -0.92 -25.47
CA LYS A 154 31.02 -2.00 -25.42
C LYS A 154 30.54 -3.37 -25.97
N GLY A 155 29.41 -3.45 -26.66
CA GLY A 155 28.89 -4.73 -27.18
C GLY A 155 28.03 -4.60 -28.45
N PRO A 156 27.92 -5.69 -29.24
CA PRO A 156 27.15 -5.71 -30.48
C PRO A 156 25.66 -5.45 -30.21
N GLN A 157 25.07 -4.51 -30.94
CA GLN A 157 23.63 -4.24 -30.85
C GLN A 157 22.85 -5.23 -31.71
N THR A 158 21.72 -5.70 -31.18
CA THR A 158 20.71 -6.45 -31.96
C THR A 158 19.59 -5.50 -32.40
N ALA A 159 18.82 -5.87 -33.43
CA ALA A 159 17.68 -5.07 -33.90
C ALA A 159 16.63 -4.77 -32.80
N SER A 160 16.56 -5.63 -31.78
CA SER A 160 15.64 -5.51 -30.64
C SER A 160 16.31 -4.93 -29.38
N SER A 161 17.56 -4.50 -29.45
CA SER A 161 18.25 -3.87 -28.31
C SER A 161 17.60 -2.54 -27.95
N PRO A 162 17.49 -2.18 -26.65
CA PRO A 162 16.95 -0.89 -26.25
C PRO A 162 17.72 0.28 -26.88
N LYS A 163 16.98 1.30 -27.35
CA LYS A 163 17.57 2.51 -27.93
C LYS A 163 18.30 3.33 -26.87
N ARG A 164 19.52 3.75 -27.16
CA ARG A 164 20.36 4.60 -26.30
C ARG A 164 20.07 6.07 -26.52
N SER A 165 18.95 6.54 -25.97
CA SER A 165 18.46 7.90 -26.20
C SER A 165 18.78 8.90 -25.08
N MET A 166 19.53 8.49 -24.05
CA MET A 166 19.77 9.29 -22.84
C MET A 166 21.27 9.48 -22.63
N THR A 167 21.66 10.70 -22.27
CA THR A 167 22.99 11.00 -21.73
C THR A 167 23.18 10.35 -20.36
N ARG A 168 24.44 10.24 -19.90
CA ARG A 168 24.75 9.73 -18.55
C ARG A 168 24.06 10.54 -17.45
N PHE A 169 24.03 11.87 -17.58
CA PHE A 169 23.35 12.74 -16.62
C PHE A 169 21.83 12.51 -16.59
N GLU A 170 21.20 12.39 -17.77
CA GLU A 170 19.78 12.08 -17.87
C GLU A 170 19.45 10.71 -17.29
N LEU A 171 20.27 9.68 -17.55
CA LEU A 171 20.10 8.36 -16.95
C LEU A 171 20.12 8.43 -15.42
N SER A 172 21.08 9.16 -14.85
CA SER A 172 21.20 9.35 -13.40
C SER A 172 19.95 10.01 -12.82
N ARG A 173 19.50 11.13 -13.42
CA ARG A 173 18.28 11.83 -12.99
C ARG A 173 17.02 10.98 -13.16
N TYR A 174 16.94 10.16 -14.19
CA TYR A 174 15.83 9.24 -14.41
C TYR A 174 15.74 8.20 -13.29
N LEU A 175 16.87 7.57 -12.95
CA LEU A 175 16.97 6.58 -11.89
C LEU A 175 16.71 7.19 -10.51
N ASP A 176 17.19 8.42 -10.26
CA ASP A 176 16.86 9.20 -9.06
C ASP A 176 15.35 9.35 -8.90
N TYR A 177 14.64 9.77 -9.96
CA TYR A 177 13.20 9.94 -9.92
C TYR A 177 12.45 8.61 -9.67
N CYS A 178 12.93 7.50 -10.23
CA CYS A 178 12.37 6.18 -9.91
C CYS A 178 12.55 5.79 -8.43
N SER A 179 13.69 6.16 -7.83
CA SER A 179 13.98 5.97 -6.41
C SER A 179 13.07 6.85 -5.54
N GLU A 180 12.90 8.13 -5.91
CA GLU A 180 11.98 9.05 -5.23
C GLU A 180 10.52 8.54 -5.28
N MET A 181 10.05 8.05 -6.44
CA MET A 181 8.72 7.44 -6.55
C MET A 181 8.57 6.21 -5.66
N SER A 182 9.60 5.35 -5.62
CA SER A 182 9.61 4.16 -4.76
C SER A 182 9.50 4.55 -3.29
N SER A 183 10.25 5.57 -2.83
CA SER A 183 10.14 6.09 -1.46
C SER A 183 8.75 6.62 -1.14
N LEU A 184 8.11 7.33 -2.09
CA LEU A 184 6.76 7.87 -1.92
C LEU A 184 5.71 6.75 -1.87
N ILE A 185 5.84 5.69 -2.66
CA ILE A 185 4.98 4.51 -2.58
C ILE A 185 5.04 3.90 -1.17
N GLY A 186 6.24 3.76 -0.59
CA GLY A 186 6.41 3.29 0.80
C GLY A 186 5.69 4.20 1.81
N LYS A 187 5.80 5.52 1.67
CA LYS A 187 5.11 6.47 2.56
C LYS A 187 3.58 6.42 2.45
N ILE A 188 3.06 6.21 1.24
CA ILE A 188 1.61 6.02 1.04
C ILE A 188 1.16 4.70 1.68
N ALA A 189 1.97 3.63 1.62
CA ALA A 189 1.67 2.37 2.29
C ALA A 189 1.60 2.55 3.81
N ALA A 190 2.59 3.23 4.41
CA ALA A 190 2.62 3.55 5.84
C ALA A 190 1.42 4.41 6.27
N LEU A 191 0.94 5.31 5.42
CA LEU A 191 -0.24 6.12 5.69
C LEU A 191 -1.52 5.26 5.89
N TYR A 192 -1.64 4.13 5.18
CA TYR A 192 -2.81 3.26 5.31
C TYR A 192 -2.92 2.53 6.64
N VAL A 193 -1.81 2.40 7.39
CA VAL A 193 -1.76 1.71 8.69
C VAL A 193 -1.55 2.65 9.87
N GLN A 194 -1.31 3.94 9.64
CA GLN A 194 -1.03 4.92 10.70
C GLN A 194 -2.11 4.95 11.81
N GLU A 195 -3.37 4.86 11.42
CA GLU A 195 -4.52 4.87 12.34
C GLU A 195 -5.33 3.56 12.24
N TYR A 196 -4.73 2.49 11.74
CA TYR A 196 -5.38 1.20 11.55
C TYR A 196 -4.42 0.06 11.93
N ASP A 197 -4.66 -0.52 13.10
CA ASP A 197 -3.82 -1.57 13.69
C ASP A 197 -4.39 -2.97 13.37
N ASP A 198 -3.91 -3.57 12.27
CA ASP A 198 -4.15 -4.97 11.93
C ASP A 198 -2.81 -5.63 11.57
N PRO A 199 -2.39 -6.68 12.30
CA PRO A 199 -1.08 -7.30 12.09
C PRO A 199 -0.82 -7.82 10.67
N VAL A 200 -1.87 -8.27 9.97
CA VAL A 200 -1.74 -8.77 8.59
C VAL A 200 -1.51 -7.63 7.63
N VAL A 201 -2.19 -6.51 7.83
CA VAL A 201 -2.03 -5.30 7.00
C VAL A 201 -0.69 -4.63 7.28
N LEU A 202 -0.26 -4.56 8.54
CA LEU A 202 1.07 -4.07 8.92
C LEU A 202 2.18 -4.86 8.21
N SER A 203 2.14 -6.20 8.30
CA SER A 203 3.10 -7.05 7.61
C SER A 203 3.09 -6.85 6.08
N ALA A 204 1.91 -6.61 5.50
CA ALA A 204 1.80 -6.33 4.07
C ALA A 204 2.38 -4.95 3.69
N VAL A 205 2.33 -3.96 4.58
CA VAL A 205 3.00 -2.66 4.41
C VAL A 205 4.51 -2.82 4.52
N ASP A 206 5.02 -3.55 5.50
CA ASP A 206 6.46 -3.83 5.66
C ASP A 206 7.04 -4.44 4.37
N GLN A 207 6.31 -5.36 3.73
CA GLN A 207 6.71 -5.93 2.44
C GLN A 207 6.81 -4.89 1.31
N ILE A 208 5.98 -3.84 1.32
CA ILE A 208 6.08 -2.73 0.35
C ILE A 208 7.29 -1.86 0.67
N GLU A 209 7.54 -1.57 1.94
CA GLU A 209 8.70 -0.79 2.37
C GLU A 209 10.01 -1.51 2.03
N ASP A 210 10.08 -2.82 2.22
CA ASP A 210 11.20 -3.67 1.82
C ASP A 210 11.39 -3.67 0.30
N LEU A 211 10.31 -3.88 -0.47
CA LEU A 211 10.34 -3.85 -1.92
C LEU A 211 10.87 -2.51 -2.43
N THR A 212 10.25 -1.41 -2.01
CA THR A 212 10.61 -0.05 -2.46
C THR A 212 12.02 0.36 -2.04
N SER A 213 12.46 -0.05 -0.85
CA SER A 213 13.84 0.13 -0.41
C SER A 213 14.82 -0.67 -1.27
N SER A 214 14.48 -1.91 -1.65
CA SER A 214 15.32 -2.73 -2.52
C SER A 214 15.45 -2.14 -3.94
N LEU A 215 14.35 -1.63 -4.50
CA LEU A 215 14.34 -0.98 -5.81
C LEU A 215 15.17 0.30 -5.80
N SER A 216 15.03 1.09 -4.73
CA SER A 216 15.83 2.31 -4.52
C SER A 216 17.32 1.98 -4.45
N ARG A 217 17.72 0.91 -3.75
CA ARG A 217 19.11 0.44 -3.70
C ARG A 217 19.63 0.04 -5.08
N LYS A 218 18.85 -0.70 -5.87
CA LYS A 218 19.22 -1.08 -7.25
C LYS A 218 19.43 0.15 -8.14
N ALA A 219 18.55 1.15 -8.04
CA ALA A 219 18.70 2.41 -8.78
C ALA A 219 19.99 3.15 -8.38
N TRP A 220 20.28 3.25 -7.08
CA TRP A 220 21.51 3.86 -6.58
C TRP A 220 22.78 3.14 -7.03
N GLN A 221 22.78 1.80 -7.07
CA GLN A 221 23.90 1.02 -7.61
C GLN A 221 24.18 1.37 -9.07
N LYS A 222 23.13 1.46 -9.90
CA LYS A 222 23.25 1.88 -11.30
C LYS A 222 23.79 3.31 -11.43
N ILE A 223 23.32 4.23 -10.61
CA ILE A 223 23.82 5.62 -10.59
C ILE A 223 25.31 5.65 -10.23
N MET A 224 25.73 4.89 -9.21
CA MET A 224 27.13 4.81 -8.79
C MET A 224 28.04 4.31 -9.92
N ILE A 225 27.64 3.22 -10.60
CA ILE A 225 28.39 2.69 -11.75
C ILE A 225 28.46 3.73 -12.87
N ASN A 226 27.33 4.37 -13.21
CA ASN A 226 27.30 5.40 -14.25
C ASN A 226 28.24 6.59 -13.95
N ASN A 227 28.35 6.99 -12.68
CA ASN A 227 29.27 8.05 -12.24
C ASN A 227 30.74 7.60 -12.30
N GLN A 228 31.05 6.35 -11.94
CA GLN A 228 32.41 5.80 -12.06
C GLN A 228 32.89 5.78 -13.52
N LEU A 229 32.02 5.38 -14.44
CA LEU A 229 32.29 5.40 -15.88
C LEU A 229 32.48 6.83 -16.43
N GLN A 230 31.92 7.85 -15.77
CA GLN A 230 32.15 9.25 -16.15
C GLN A 230 33.55 9.74 -15.75
N THR A 231 34.10 9.21 -14.65
CA THR A 231 35.40 9.63 -14.11
C THR A 231 36.60 8.89 -14.69
N ASP A 232 36.41 7.84 -15.50
CA ASP A 232 37.50 7.07 -16.12
C ASP A 232 38.17 7.86 -17.28
N PRO A 233 39.45 8.27 -17.17
CA PRO A 233 40.14 9.07 -18.18
C PRO A 233 40.24 8.40 -19.55
N ASN A 234 40.19 7.07 -19.61
CA ASN A 234 40.30 6.31 -20.86
C ASN A 234 38.98 6.25 -21.66
N SER A 235 37.87 6.74 -21.11
CA SER A 235 36.58 6.78 -21.80
C SER A 235 36.43 7.95 -22.78
N GLN A 236 37.32 8.96 -22.72
CA GLN A 236 37.32 10.14 -23.58
C GLN A 236 38.31 10.05 -24.77
N THR A 237 39.23 9.08 -24.78
CA THR A 237 40.35 9.01 -25.75
C THR A 237 40.08 8.12 -26.98
N GLY A 238 38.85 7.64 -27.19
CA GLY A 238 38.49 6.76 -28.31
C GLY A 238 38.29 7.43 -29.67
N PHE A 239 38.58 8.72 -29.83
CA PHE A 239 38.37 9.44 -31.10
C PHE A 239 39.61 10.28 -31.47
N ASN A 240 40.68 9.60 -31.91
CA ASN A 240 41.69 10.16 -32.80
C ASN A 240 42.45 8.98 -33.45
N LEU A 241 41.95 8.54 -34.60
CA LEU A 241 42.80 7.87 -35.58
C LEU A 241 43.62 8.96 -36.27
N PRO A 242 44.96 8.95 -36.21
CA PRO A 242 45.75 9.74 -37.15
C PRO A 242 45.51 9.20 -38.56
N GLN A 243 45.12 10.10 -39.45
CA GLN A 243 45.19 9.89 -40.89
C GLN A 243 46.63 9.54 -41.31
N GLU A 244 46.69 8.76 -42.38
CA GLU A 244 47.80 8.19 -43.15
C GLU A 244 49.17 8.88 -43.15
N LEU A 245 50.18 8.09 -43.54
CA LEU A 245 51.20 8.38 -44.59
C LEU A 245 52.03 7.08 -44.76
N THR A 246 51.94 6.29 -45.85
CA THR A 246 52.68 6.45 -47.12
C THR A 246 53.91 7.33 -47.07
#